data_AF-A0A2A3GM93-F1
#
_entry.id   AF-A0A2A3GM93-F1
#
_cell.length_a   1.000
_cell.length_b   1.000
_cell.length_c   1.000
_cell.angle_alpha   90.00
_cell.angle_beta   90.00
_cell.angle_gamma   90.00
#
_symmetry.space_group_name_H-M   'P 1'
#
loop_
_entity.id
_entity.type
_entity.pdbx_description
1 polymer ?
#
loop_
_entity_poly.entity_id
_entity_poly.type
_entity_poly.pdbx_seq_one_letter_code
_entity_poly.pdbx_strand_id
1 'polypeptide(L)'
;MTALVVIAVVAAGWFGFGWARALFVDKPIADARDSALTGAQQAAINLNSVDSKDLDGSFENMKSSITGDKMNQDLQATMDGFTDQMRQSGAASKAELIQGTLTELNTDDGTAKALVVVAVTTTWPDRFDKAKVTMRMDVQDVDGVWKASSVEPVGGRIPLESGPVPADGAAPAPAPTEPAPAEQAPAEQAPAPEDDSGGQ
;
A
#
# COMPACT_ATOMS: atom_id res chain seq x y z
N MET A 1 -38.51 32.38 34.99
CA MET A 1 -37.89 33.03 33.81
C MET A 1 -36.36 33.09 33.94
N THR A 2 -35.84 33.56 35.08
CA THR A 2 -34.39 33.75 35.30
C THR A 2 -33.55 32.46 35.20
N ALA A 3 -34.02 31.34 35.75
CA ALA A 3 -33.28 30.07 35.70
C ALA A 3 -33.06 29.54 34.27
N LEU A 4 -34.08 29.66 33.40
CA LEU A 4 -33.98 29.26 31.99
C LEU A 4 -32.99 30.14 31.21
N VAL A 5 -32.96 31.45 31.51
CA VAL A 5 -32.01 32.38 30.89
C VAL A 5 -30.57 32.04 31.28
N VAL A 6 -30.33 31.72 32.56
CA VAL A 6 -28.99 31.33 33.02
C VAL A 6 -28.53 30.02 32.36
N ILE A 7 -29.41 29.02 32.27
CA ILE A 7 -29.09 27.75 31.59
C ILE A 7 -28.79 27.99 30.11
N ALA A 8 -29.58 28.83 29.43
CA ALA A 8 -29.37 29.15 28.02
C ALA A 8 -28.02 29.84 27.76
N VAL A 9 -27.60 30.76 28.64
CA VAL A 9 -26.31 31.46 28.51
C VAL A 9 -25.13 30.50 28.75
N VAL A 10 -25.23 29.61 29.73
CA VAL A 10 -24.19 28.59 30.00
C VAL A 10 -24.07 27.62 28.83
N ALA A 11 -25.19 27.16 28.27
CA ALA A 11 -25.19 26.30 27.09
C ALA A 11 -24.59 27.02 25.87
N ALA A 12 -24.97 28.28 25.60
CA ALA A 12 -24.42 29.06 24.50
C ALA A 12 -22.90 29.29 24.64
N GLY A 13 -22.40 29.51 25.86
CA GLY A 13 -20.96 29.62 26.13
C GLY A 13 -20.21 28.30 25.87
N TRP A 14 -20.78 27.17 26.30
CA TRP A 14 -20.19 25.84 26.07
C TRP A 14 -20.15 25.47 24.59
N PHE A 15 -21.27 25.61 23.88
CA PHE A 15 -21.35 25.33 22.44
C PHE A 15 -20.54 26.34 21.61
N GLY A 16 -20.53 27.62 21.98
CA GLY A 16 -19.73 28.65 21.32
C GLY A 16 -18.23 28.42 21.48
N PHE A 17 -17.77 28.02 22.66
CA PHE A 17 -16.38 27.65 22.89
C PHE A 17 -15.99 26.39 22.10
N GLY A 18 -16.85 25.37 22.10
CA GLY A 18 -16.64 24.15 21.30
C GLY A 18 -16.55 24.43 19.80
N TRP A 19 -17.42 25.30 19.28
CA TRP A 19 -17.42 25.68 17.87
C TRP A 19 -16.19 26.53 17.49
N ALA A 20 -15.79 27.48 18.34
CA ALA A 20 -14.58 28.26 18.12
C ALA A 20 -13.31 27.39 18.15
N ARG A 21 -13.19 26.48 19.13
CA ARG A 21 -12.08 25.53 19.21
C ARG A 21 -12.01 24.64 17.96
N ALA A 22 -13.15 24.14 17.50
CA ALA A 22 -13.23 23.33 16.29
C ALA A 22 -12.70 24.07 15.04
N LEU A 23 -13.00 25.36 14.91
CA LEU A 23 -12.58 26.15 13.76
C LEU A 23 -11.13 26.63 13.82
N PHE A 24 -10.66 27.04 15.00
CA PHE A 24 -9.35 27.71 15.13
C PHE A 24 -8.22 26.77 15.54
N VAL A 25 -8.53 25.60 16.11
CA VAL A 25 -7.52 24.66 16.62
C VAL A 25 -7.64 23.29 15.96
N ASP A 26 -8.83 22.70 15.95
CA ASP A 26 -8.97 21.32 15.49
C ASP A 26 -8.86 21.18 13.96
N LYS A 27 -9.34 22.16 13.19
CA LYS A 27 -9.23 22.15 11.72
C LYS A 27 -7.78 22.19 11.21
N PRO A 28 -6.91 23.12 11.65
CA PRO A 28 -5.49 23.11 11.26
C PRO A 28 -4.76 21.82 11.64
N ILE A 29 -5.09 21.21 12.79
CA ILE A 29 -4.49 19.95 13.22
C ILE A 29 -4.94 18.78 12.33
N ALA A 30 -6.24 18.72 11.99
CA ALA A 30 -6.76 17.71 11.06
C ALA A 30 -6.12 17.85 9.67
N ASP A 31 -6.03 19.08 9.15
CA ASP A 31 -5.40 19.36 7.86
C ASP A 31 -3.91 18.96 7.86
N ALA A 32 -3.17 19.27 8.93
CA ALA A 32 -1.77 18.86 9.10
C ALA A 32 -1.62 17.34 9.18
N ARG A 33 -2.52 16.65 9.92
CA ARG A 33 -2.55 15.19 10.03
C ARG A 33 -2.76 14.54 8.67
N ASP A 34 -3.75 14.99 7.92
CA ASP A 34 -4.09 14.41 6.62
C ASP A 34 -2.97 14.68 5.61
N SER A 35 -2.41 15.89 5.61
CA SER A 35 -1.28 16.26 4.74
C SER A 35 -0.02 15.45 5.06
N ALA A 36 0.30 15.26 6.35
CA ALA A 36 1.44 14.45 6.78
C ALA A 36 1.25 12.97 6.38
N LEU A 37 0.04 12.44 6.53
CA LEU A 37 -0.27 11.08 6.11
C LEU A 37 -0.13 10.91 4.58
N THR A 38 -0.67 11.85 3.81
CA THR A 38 -0.53 11.86 2.35
C THR A 38 0.95 11.97 1.94
N GLY A 39 1.73 12.84 2.58
CA GLY A 39 3.16 12.96 2.33
C GLY A 39 3.93 11.67 2.60
N ALA A 40 3.65 11.00 3.73
CA ALA A 40 4.24 9.70 4.04
C ALA A 40 3.89 8.62 3.00
N GLN A 41 2.62 8.54 2.61
CA GLN A 41 2.14 7.58 1.60
C GLN A 41 2.81 7.85 0.24
N GLN A 42 2.89 9.11 -0.18
CA GLN A 42 3.49 9.48 -1.45
C GLN A 42 5.00 9.22 -1.47
N ALA A 43 5.70 9.54 -0.39
CA ALA A 43 7.12 9.23 -0.25
C ALA A 43 7.37 7.71 -0.29
N ALA A 44 6.53 6.91 0.37
CA ALA A 44 6.61 5.45 0.31
C ALA A 44 6.43 4.91 -1.12
N ILE A 45 5.47 5.44 -1.87
CA ILE A 45 5.23 5.06 -3.28
C ILE A 45 6.43 5.45 -4.14
N ASN A 46 6.89 6.71 -4.04
CA ASN A 46 7.96 7.25 -4.85
C ASN A 46 9.29 6.52 -4.61
N LEU A 47 9.63 6.25 -3.34
CA LEU A 47 10.85 5.53 -2.98
C LEU A 47 10.85 4.05 -3.38
N ASN A 48 9.70 3.48 -3.75
CA ASN A 48 9.58 2.09 -4.18
C ASN A 48 9.19 1.94 -5.66
N SER A 49 9.15 3.03 -6.41
CA SER A 49 8.81 3.04 -7.83
C SER A 49 9.99 3.49 -8.68
N VAL A 50 10.26 2.76 -9.76
CA VAL A 50 11.35 3.01 -10.71
C VAL A 50 10.84 2.71 -12.11
N ASP A 51 10.95 3.68 -13.02
CA ASP A 51 10.76 3.48 -14.45
C ASP A 51 12.11 3.18 -15.10
N SER A 52 12.26 2.01 -15.72
CA SER A 52 13.49 1.61 -16.41
C SER A 52 13.76 2.44 -17.67
N LYS A 53 12.74 3.12 -18.22
CA LYS A 53 12.88 4.02 -19.38
C LYS A 53 13.31 5.43 -18.99
N ASP A 54 13.10 5.81 -17.73
CA ASP A 54 13.44 7.13 -17.17
C ASP A 54 13.95 6.98 -15.73
N LEU A 55 15.16 6.44 -15.60
CA LEU A 55 15.80 6.24 -14.31
C LEU A 55 16.10 7.57 -13.62
N ASP A 56 16.56 8.57 -14.37
CA ASP A 56 16.90 9.89 -13.81
C ASP A 56 15.65 10.57 -13.25
N GLY A 57 14.53 10.59 -14.00
CA GLY A 57 13.25 11.10 -13.50
C GLY A 57 12.72 10.32 -12.29
N SER A 58 12.96 9.00 -12.25
CA SER A 58 12.63 8.19 -11.07
C SER A 58 13.41 8.64 -9.83
N PHE A 59 14.72 8.85 -9.96
CA PHE A 59 15.56 9.32 -8.86
C PHE A 59 15.24 10.77 -8.44
N GLU A 60 14.91 11.64 -9.39
CA GLU A 60 14.45 12.99 -9.08
C GLU A 60 13.14 12.99 -8.29
N ASN A 61 12.19 12.13 -8.65
CA ASN A 61 10.94 11.95 -7.92
C ASN A 61 11.15 11.37 -6.51
N MET A 62 12.10 10.45 -6.34
CA MET A 62 12.52 9.98 -5.02
C MET A 62 13.10 11.14 -4.20
N LYS A 63 14.00 11.92 -4.80
CA LYS A 63 14.67 13.06 -4.16
C LYS A 63 13.68 14.15 -3.74
N SER A 64 12.67 14.45 -4.55
CA SER A 64 11.65 15.45 -4.20
C SER A 64 10.78 15.03 -3.00
N SER A 65 10.75 13.73 -2.71
CA SER A 65 9.92 13.13 -1.65
C SER A 65 10.65 12.96 -0.32
N ILE A 66 11.95 13.28 -0.26
CA ILE A 66 12.78 13.13 0.94
C ILE A 66 13.36 14.47 1.39
N THR A 67 13.78 14.51 2.65
CA THR A 67 14.47 15.66 3.25
C THR A 67 15.58 15.18 4.20
N GLY A 68 16.45 16.11 4.59
CA GLY A 68 17.59 15.84 5.47
C GLY A 68 18.79 15.21 4.75
N ASP A 69 19.99 15.53 5.23
CA ASP A 69 21.24 15.14 4.59
C ASP A 69 21.40 13.63 4.50
N LYS A 70 21.01 12.91 5.56
CA LYS A 70 21.12 11.45 5.62
C LYS A 70 20.34 10.75 4.50
N MET A 71 19.05 11.06 4.35
CA MET A 71 18.24 10.44 3.29
C MET A 71 18.76 10.79 1.89
N ASN A 72 19.21 12.03 1.69
CA ASN A 72 19.79 12.45 0.41
C ASN A 72 21.09 11.68 0.10
N GLN A 73 21.95 11.49 1.09
CA GLN A 73 23.19 10.71 0.95
C GLN A 73 22.89 9.22 0.71
N ASP A 74 21.94 8.63 1.44
CA ASP A 74 21.55 7.23 1.27
C ASP A 74 20.97 6.97 -0.14
N LEU A 75 20.15 7.91 -0.65
CA LEU A 75 19.62 7.85 -2.01
C LEU A 75 20.74 7.99 -3.05
N GLN A 76 21.67 8.93 -2.86
CA GLN A 76 22.81 9.10 -3.76
C GLN A 76 23.69 7.85 -3.79
N ALA A 77 24.01 7.27 -2.63
CA ALA A 77 24.77 6.02 -2.56
C ALA A 77 24.06 4.85 -3.28
N THR A 78 22.74 4.80 -3.20
CA THR A 78 21.92 3.82 -3.94
C THR A 78 22.05 4.03 -5.45
N MET A 79 22.00 5.29 -5.92
CA MET A 79 22.16 5.64 -7.33
C MET A 79 23.58 5.33 -7.84
N ASP A 80 24.63 5.65 -7.06
CA ASP A 80 26.01 5.37 -7.40
C ASP A 80 26.29 3.85 -7.49
N GLY A 81 25.54 3.06 -6.70
CA GLY A 81 25.58 1.60 -6.74
C GLY A 81 24.89 0.96 -7.96
N PHE A 82 24.13 1.72 -8.76
CA PHE A 82 23.51 1.17 -9.97
C PHE A 82 24.58 0.88 -11.04
N THR A 83 24.77 -0.40 -11.34
CA THR A 83 25.69 -0.85 -12.39
C THR A 83 25.04 -0.74 -13.78
N ASP A 84 25.85 -0.70 -14.83
CA ASP A 84 25.34 -0.66 -16.21
C ASP A 84 24.48 -1.88 -16.54
N GLN A 85 24.81 -3.04 -15.98
CA GLN A 85 23.99 -4.25 -16.10
C GLN A 85 22.60 -4.06 -15.47
N MET A 86 22.50 -3.40 -14.31
CA MET A 86 21.21 -3.12 -13.69
C MET A 86 20.39 -2.16 -14.55
N ARG A 87 21.03 -1.12 -15.10
CA ARG A 87 20.37 -0.18 -16.04
C ARG A 87 19.87 -0.89 -17.30
N GLN A 88 20.64 -1.85 -17.82
CA GLN A 88 20.28 -2.62 -19.02
C GLN A 88 19.30 -3.77 -18.76
N SER A 89 19.03 -4.11 -17.50
CA SER A 89 18.13 -5.23 -17.16
C SER A 89 16.68 -5.00 -17.57
N GLY A 90 16.29 -3.75 -17.85
CA GLY A 90 14.92 -3.35 -18.13
C GLY A 90 13.98 -3.45 -16.92
N ALA A 91 14.52 -3.76 -15.73
CA ALA A 91 13.72 -3.92 -14.52
C ALA A 91 13.08 -2.61 -14.09
N ALA A 92 11.75 -2.59 -14.00
CA ALA A 92 10.97 -1.48 -13.46
C ALA A 92 10.25 -1.92 -12.19
N SER A 93 9.99 -0.99 -11.27
CA SER A 93 9.15 -1.27 -10.10
C SER A 93 8.01 -0.26 -9.99
N LYS A 94 6.85 -0.73 -9.54
CA LYS A 94 5.69 0.10 -9.25
C LYS A 94 5.17 -0.23 -7.86
N ALA A 95 5.05 0.80 -7.03
CA ALA A 95 4.44 0.68 -5.72
C ALA A 95 2.96 1.11 -5.75
N GLU A 96 2.11 0.33 -5.08
CA GLU A 96 0.70 0.61 -4.88
C GLU A 96 0.42 0.65 -3.38
N LEU A 97 -0.24 1.71 -2.91
CA LEU A 97 -0.58 1.84 -1.49
C LEU A 97 -1.57 0.75 -1.07
N ILE A 98 -1.22 0.00 -0.02
CA ILE A 98 -2.17 -0.89 0.65
C ILE A 98 -2.80 -0.14 1.83
N GLN A 99 -1.98 0.44 2.68
CA GLN A 99 -2.43 1.14 3.89
C GLN A 99 -1.37 2.13 4.37
N GLY A 100 -1.80 3.20 5.02
CA GLY A 100 -0.91 4.08 5.79
C GLY A 100 -1.62 4.63 7.01
N THR A 101 -0.87 4.85 8.09
CA THR A 101 -1.36 5.55 9.28
C THR A 101 -0.26 6.39 9.88
N LEU A 102 -0.62 7.48 10.55
CA LEU A 102 0.29 8.15 11.48
C LEU A 102 0.28 7.42 12.82
N THR A 103 1.44 7.33 13.44
CA THR A 103 1.62 6.86 14.83
C THR A 103 1.85 8.04 15.77
N GLU A 104 2.41 9.14 15.27
CA GLU A 104 2.64 10.38 16.02
C GLU A 104 2.51 11.60 15.09
N LEU A 105 2.08 12.74 15.63
CA LEU A 105 2.05 14.04 14.95
C LEU A 105 2.41 15.14 15.94
N ASN A 106 3.35 15.98 15.56
CA ASN A 106 3.74 17.19 16.27
C ASN A 106 3.63 18.37 15.30
N THR A 107 2.58 19.17 15.48
CA THR A 107 2.28 20.33 14.62
C THR A 107 3.18 21.52 14.91
N ASP A 108 3.75 21.62 16.11
CA ASP A 108 4.62 22.73 16.50
C ASP A 108 6.00 22.60 15.82
N ASP A 109 6.52 21.37 15.76
CA ASP A 109 7.80 21.07 15.10
C ASP A 109 7.65 20.69 13.61
N GLY A 110 6.41 20.57 13.10
CA GLY A 110 6.15 20.13 11.73
C GLY A 110 6.68 18.72 11.46
N THR A 111 6.54 17.80 12.41
CA THR A 111 7.03 16.41 12.29
C THR A 111 5.93 15.39 12.55
N ALA A 112 6.02 14.22 11.90
CA ALA A 112 5.13 13.11 12.16
C ALA A 112 5.85 11.77 11.98
N LYS A 113 5.31 10.73 12.59
CA LYS A 113 5.74 9.34 12.39
C LYS A 113 4.62 8.56 11.74
N ALA A 114 4.97 7.70 10.79
CA ALA A 114 4.01 6.92 10.03
C ALA A 114 4.41 5.45 9.92
N LEU A 115 3.40 4.60 9.76
CA LEU A 115 3.55 3.23 9.29
C LEU A 115 2.83 3.11 7.95
N VAL A 116 3.57 2.77 6.90
CA VAL A 116 3.03 2.66 5.54
C VAL A 116 3.30 1.27 4.99
N VAL A 117 2.31 0.72 4.30
CA VAL A 117 2.35 -0.59 3.66
C VAL A 117 2.05 -0.41 2.18
N VAL A 118 2.95 -0.89 1.33
CA VAL A 118 2.80 -0.84 -0.12
C VAL A 118 2.95 -2.25 -0.72
N ALA A 119 2.26 -2.52 -1.82
CA ALA A 119 2.59 -3.62 -2.71
C ALA A 119 3.56 -3.11 -3.77
N VAL A 120 4.75 -3.70 -3.84
CA VAL A 120 5.74 -3.38 -4.88
C VAL A 120 5.74 -4.50 -5.90
N THR A 121 5.42 -4.17 -7.14
CA THR A 121 5.57 -5.07 -8.28
C THR A 121 6.85 -4.68 -9.02
N THR A 122 7.82 -5.58 -9.07
CA THR A 122 9.01 -5.45 -9.92
C THR A 122 8.82 -6.30 -11.17
N THR A 123 9.01 -5.70 -12.34
CA THR A 123 8.81 -6.32 -13.65
C THR A 123 10.12 -6.30 -14.42
N TRP A 124 10.54 -7.47 -14.88
CA TRP A 124 11.60 -7.69 -15.85
C TRP A 124 10.98 -8.07 -17.20
N PRO A 125 11.76 -8.14 -18.30
CA PRO A 125 11.23 -8.54 -19.60
C PRO A 125 10.55 -9.92 -19.63
N ASP A 126 10.97 -10.84 -18.76
CA ASP A 126 10.54 -12.25 -18.75
C ASP A 126 9.60 -12.59 -17.59
N ARG A 127 9.64 -11.84 -16.48
CA ARG A 127 8.94 -12.17 -15.24
C ARG A 127 8.57 -10.95 -14.40
N PHE A 128 7.71 -11.15 -13.42
CA PHE A 128 7.43 -10.19 -12.37
C PHE A 128 7.44 -10.85 -11.00
N ASP A 129 7.76 -10.05 -9.99
CA ASP A 129 7.62 -10.38 -8.58
C ASP A 129 6.82 -9.27 -7.88
N LYS A 130 5.81 -9.65 -7.10
CA LYS A 130 5.01 -8.75 -6.28
C LYS A 130 5.22 -9.07 -4.81
N ALA A 131 5.59 -8.08 -4.02
CA ALA A 131 5.81 -8.24 -2.60
C ALA A 131 5.21 -7.08 -1.80
N LYS A 132 4.71 -7.40 -0.61
CA LYS A 132 4.29 -6.42 0.39
C LYS A 132 5.52 -5.92 1.15
N VAL A 133 5.63 -4.60 1.27
CA VAL A 133 6.69 -3.90 2.00
C VAL A 133 6.02 -3.03 3.05
N THR A 134 6.44 -3.18 4.31
CA THR A 134 6.00 -2.36 5.44
C THR A 134 7.17 -1.46 5.85
N MET A 135 6.90 -0.18 6.05
CA MET A 135 7.90 0.83 6.39
C MET A 135 7.44 1.65 7.59
N ARG A 136 8.35 1.90 8.52
CA ARG A 136 8.24 2.97 9.48
C ARG A 136 8.93 4.19 8.90
N MET A 137 8.28 5.34 8.99
CA MET A 137 8.76 6.57 8.37
C MET A 137 8.69 7.70 9.38
N ASP A 138 9.72 8.53 9.39
CA ASP A 138 9.65 9.87 9.95
C ASP A 138 9.44 10.83 8.77
N VAL A 139 8.49 11.76 8.91
CA VAL A 139 8.21 12.79 7.92
C VAL A 139 8.26 14.17 8.54
N GLN A 140 8.65 15.16 7.74
CA GLN A 140 8.80 16.54 8.14
C GLN A 140 8.19 17.46 7.09
N ASP A 141 7.48 18.49 7.55
CA ASP A 141 7.01 19.59 6.73
C ASP A 141 8.21 20.46 6.31
N VAL A 142 8.41 20.59 5.00
CA VAL A 142 9.39 21.47 4.39
C VAL A 142 8.63 22.41 3.46
N ASP A 143 8.47 23.66 3.89
CA ASP A 143 7.77 24.72 3.16
C ASP A 143 6.33 24.34 2.74
N GLY A 144 5.60 23.66 3.62
CA GLY A 144 4.22 23.20 3.40
C GLY A 144 4.11 21.86 2.67
N VAL A 145 5.24 21.19 2.43
CA VAL A 145 5.29 19.86 1.79
C VAL A 145 5.89 18.84 2.74
N TRP A 146 5.11 17.83 3.09
CA TRP A 146 5.57 16.73 3.94
C TRP A 146 6.46 15.76 3.16
N LYS A 147 7.70 15.61 3.63
CA LYS A 147 8.73 14.77 3.01
C LYS A 147 9.28 13.76 4.01
N ALA A 148 9.74 12.60 3.54
CA ALA A 148 10.37 11.60 4.39
C ALA A 148 11.77 12.04 4.85
N SER A 149 11.97 12.15 6.16
CA SER A 149 13.27 12.43 6.78
C SER A 149 13.98 11.15 7.23
N SER A 150 13.23 10.05 7.38
CA SER A 150 13.79 8.71 7.59
C SER A 150 12.82 7.63 7.10
N VAL A 151 13.35 6.51 6.63
CA VAL A 151 12.57 5.33 6.23
C VAL A 151 13.29 4.07 6.70
N GLU A 152 12.62 3.24 7.49
CA GLU A 152 13.12 1.93 7.88
C GLU A 152 12.12 0.82 7.51
N PRO A 153 12.59 -0.28 6.92
CA PRO A 153 11.75 -1.44 6.69
C PRO A 153 11.36 -2.09 8.01
N VAL A 154 10.10 -2.52 8.09
CA VAL A 154 9.59 -3.31 9.22
C VAL A 154 9.55 -4.77 8.79
N GLY A 155 10.57 -5.51 9.20
CA GLY A 155 10.77 -6.91 8.81
C GLY A 155 11.21 -7.05 7.34
N GLY A 156 11.04 -8.26 6.81
CA GLY A 156 11.35 -8.56 5.41
C GLY A 156 10.19 -8.25 4.46
N ARG A 157 10.49 -8.25 3.15
CA ARG A 157 9.44 -8.22 2.11
C ARG A 157 8.65 -9.53 2.16
N ILE A 158 7.32 -9.42 2.12
CA ILE A 158 6.44 -10.60 2.15
C ILE A 158 5.99 -10.86 0.71
N PRO A 159 6.36 -12.00 0.08
CA PRO A 159 5.90 -12.34 -1.25
C PRO A 159 4.37 -12.38 -1.32
N LEU A 160 3.81 -11.81 -2.37
CA LEU A 160 2.38 -11.85 -2.66
C LEU A 160 2.12 -12.72 -3.90
N GLU A 161 2.88 -12.49 -4.96
CA GLU A 161 2.70 -13.14 -6.26
C GLU A 161 4.02 -13.09 -7.05
N SER A 162 4.24 -14.05 -7.93
CA SER A 162 5.29 -13.99 -8.94
C SER A 162 4.89 -14.82 -10.15
N GLY A 163 5.43 -14.49 -11.32
CA GLY A 163 5.10 -15.22 -12.54
C GLY A 163 5.77 -14.67 -13.79
N PRO A 164 5.61 -15.34 -14.94
CA PRO A 164 6.06 -14.79 -16.23
C PRO A 164 5.22 -13.55 -16.59
N VAL A 165 5.83 -12.59 -17.30
CA VAL A 165 5.05 -11.49 -17.90
C VAL A 165 4.26 -12.08 -19.09
N PRO A 166 2.93 -11.88 -19.18
CA PRO A 166 2.18 -12.29 -20.35
C PRO A 166 2.75 -11.61 -21.59
N ALA A 167 3.14 -12.36 -22.61
CA ALA A 167 3.52 -11.78 -23.89
C ALA A 167 2.34 -10.96 -24.43
N ASP A 168 2.57 -9.69 -24.79
CA ASP A 168 1.56 -8.82 -25.37
C ASP A 168 0.76 -9.58 -26.45
N GLY A 169 -0.52 -9.83 -26.18
CA GLY A 169 -1.45 -10.49 -27.11
C GLY A 169 -1.76 -11.97 -26.87
N ALA A 170 -1.21 -12.63 -25.83
CA ALA A 170 -1.75 -13.92 -25.42
C ALA A 170 -3.09 -13.72 -24.69
N ALA A 171 -4.20 -14.04 -25.35
CA ALA A 171 -5.48 -14.22 -24.69
C ALA A 171 -5.28 -15.10 -23.43
N PRO A 172 -6.01 -14.84 -22.32
CA PRO A 172 -5.94 -15.69 -21.14
C PRO A 172 -6.04 -17.15 -21.59
N ALA A 173 -5.06 -17.96 -21.20
CA ALA A 173 -5.17 -19.40 -21.41
C ALA A 173 -6.54 -19.82 -20.85
N PRO A 174 -7.38 -20.54 -21.62
CA PRO A 174 -8.67 -20.96 -21.11
C PRO A 174 -8.44 -21.68 -19.80
N ALA A 175 -9.19 -21.30 -18.77
CA ALA A 175 -9.17 -21.99 -17.49
C ALA A 175 -9.24 -23.51 -17.76
N PRO A 176 -8.46 -24.34 -17.04
CA PRO A 176 -8.62 -25.78 -17.14
C PRO A 176 -10.10 -26.07 -16.96
N THR A 177 -10.74 -26.64 -17.98
CA THR A 177 -12.12 -27.07 -17.88
C THR A 177 -12.15 -28.08 -16.75
N GLU A 178 -12.67 -27.66 -15.60
CA GLU A 178 -12.99 -28.56 -14.50
C GLU A 178 -13.84 -29.67 -15.14
N PRO A 179 -13.43 -30.96 -15.08
CA PRO A 179 -14.24 -32.02 -15.64
C PRO A 179 -15.61 -31.91 -14.98
N ALA A 180 -16.65 -31.68 -15.79
CA ALA A 180 -18.01 -31.69 -15.32
C ALA A 180 -18.22 -32.94 -14.45
N PRO A 181 -18.90 -32.85 -13.30
CA PRO A 181 -19.21 -34.01 -12.50
C PRO A 181 -19.84 -35.06 -13.42
N ALA A 182 -19.22 -36.23 -13.50
CA ALA A 182 -19.78 -37.34 -14.27
C ALA A 182 -21.20 -37.57 -13.77
N GLU A 183 -22.17 -37.27 -14.63
CA GLU A 183 -23.56 -37.62 -14.44
C GLU A 183 -23.58 -39.13 -14.23
N GLN A 184 -23.82 -39.53 -12.98
CA GLN A 184 -23.85 -40.93 -12.59
C GLN A 184 -24.94 -41.60 -13.43
N ALA A 185 -24.52 -42.38 -14.42
CA ALA A 185 -25.42 -43.23 -15.18
C ALA A 185 -26.22 -44.10 -14.19
N PRO A 186 -27.55 -44.24 -14.38
CA PRO A 186 -28.35 -45.12 -13.55
C PRO A 186 -27.75 -46.53 -13.56
N ALA A 187 -27.56 -47.10 -12.37
CA ALA A 187 -27.08 -48.46 -12.19
C ALA A 187 -27.89 -49.41 -13.08
N GLU A 188 -27.18 -50.02 -14.03
CA GLU A 188 -27.67 -51.14 -14.81
C GLU A 188 -28.02 -52.26 -13.82
N GLN A 189 -29.32 -52.55 -13.71
CA GLN A 189 -29.85 -53.58 -12.83
C GLN A 189 -29.23 -54.92 -13.24
N ALA A 190 -28.41 -55.49 -12.35
CA ALA A 190 -27.93 -56.85 -12.51
C ALA A 190 -29.12 -57.83 -12.53
N PRO A 191 -29.16 -58.79 -13.47
CA PRO A 191 -30.20 -59.82 -13.45
C PRO A 191 -30.05 -60.71 -12.21
N ALA A 192 -31.20 -61.09 -11.65
CA ALA A 192 -31.36 -61.88 -10.44
C ALA A 192 -30.63 -63.25 -10.50
N PRO A 193 -30.09 -63.74 -9.37
CA PRO A 193 -29.58 -65.11 -9.29
C PRO A 193 -30.73 -66.13 -9.40
N GLU A 194 -30.53 -67.13 -10.25
CA GLU A 194 -31.38 -68.31 -10.38
C GLU A 194 -31.39 -69.12 -9.07
N ASP A 195 -32.60 -69.49 -8.63
CA ASP A 195 -32.90 -70.34 -7.49
C ASP A 195 -32.35 -71.76 -7.74
N ASP A 196 -31.31 -72.16 -7.00
CA ASP A 196 -30.86 -73.55 -6.96
C ASP A 196 -31.69 -74.33 -5.92
N SER A 197 -32.41 -75.29 -6.48
CA SER A 197 -33.16 -76.38 -5.87
C SER A 197 -32.49 -77.03 -4.65
N GLY A 198 -33.07 -76.78 -3.47
CA GLY A 198 -32.97 -77.66 -2.31
C GLY A 198 -33.91 -78.86 -2.44
N GLY A 199 -33.36 -80.03 -2.78
CA GLY A 199 -34.10 -81.29 -2.83
C GLY A 199 -33.19 -82.50 -2.64
N GLN A 200 -32.95 -82.87 -1.39
CA GLN A 200 -33.06 -84.23 -0.81
C GLN A 200 -32.53 -84.27 0.63
#